data_AF-A0A3D5B0Y6-F1
#
_entry.id   AF-A0A3D5B0Y6-F1
#
_cell.length_a   1.000
_cell.length_b   1.000
_cell.length_c   1.000
_cell.angle_alpha   90.00
_cell.angle_beta   90.00
_cell.angle_gamma   90.00
#
_symmetry.space_group_name_H-M   'P 1'
#
loop_
_entity.id
_entity.type
_entity.pdbx_description
1 polymer ?
#
loop_
_entity_poly.entity_id
_entity_poly.type
_entity_poly.pdbx_seq_one_letter_code
_entity_poly.pdbx_strand_id
1 'polypeptide(L)'
;MSGQYDGEEIVSWNVSGTWLLDFNSGIDNRVFRNLIQDEEGKVTGEFYYLSGENWLKGGTLVGNVVGDVLTLHYDRAPDFDYTGDFIATITTTGLTGGIFTDSHNNNLIWTAMGVEPAIYNTCSWNYFVKIVAAPSDAKLEGGYWKSSDGEEIGPAIWGEFAIIQEVSNDTCTGDHGLLYKSLVRAGLGNW
;
A
#
# COMPACT_ATOMS: atom_id res chain seq x y z
N MET A 1 -15.47 29.25 1.11
CA MET A 1 -14.04 28.85 1.21
C MET A 1 -13.84 27.62 0.35
N SER A 2 -12.64 27.41 -0.20
CA SER A 2 -12.28 26.17 -0.90
C SER A 2 -10.96 25.64 -0.39
N GLY A 3 -10.84 24.32 -0.33
CA GLY A 3 -9.60 23.61 -0.03
C GLY A 3 -9.28 22.60 -1.13
N GLN A 4 -8.00 22.48 -1.47
CA GLN A 4 -7.47 21.41 -2.29
C GLN A 4 -6.45 20.63 -1.47
N TYR A 5 -6.52 19.32 -1.54
CA TYR A 5 -5.63 18.39 -0.89
C TYR A 5 -5.15 17.41 -1.95
N ASP A 6 -3.85 17.21 -2.02
CA ASP A 6 -3.23 16.25 -2.92
C ASP A 6 -2.43 15.27 -2.05
N GLY A 7 -2.41 14.00 -2.45
CA GLY A 7 -1.63 12.98 -1.77
C GLY A 7 -1.22 11.85 -2.69
N GLU A 8 -0.27 11.06 -2.21
CA GLU A 8 0.27 9.88 -2.86
C GLU A 8 0.39 8.77 -1.82
N GLU A 9 -0.04 7.56 -2.18
CA GLU A 9 0.00 6.38 -1.34
C GLU A 9 0.63 5.20 -2.10
N ILE A 10 1.43 4.40 -1.40
CA ILE A 10 1.97 3.14 -1.94
C ILE A 10 0.86 2.09 -1.83
N VAL A 11 0.39 1.59 -2.97
CA VAL A 11 -0.69 0.59 -3.00
C VAL A 11 -0.16 -0.83 -3.02
N SER A 12 1.04 -1.05 -3.56
CA SER A 12 1.71 -2.35 -3.50
C SER A 12 3.20 -2.24 -3.77
N TRP A 13 3.96 -3.21 -3.26
CA TRP A 13 5.37 -3.41 -3.59
C TRP A 13 5.52 -4.44 -4.69
N ASN A 14 6.56 -4.32 -5.51
CA ASN A 14 7.07 -5.37 -6.38
C ASN A 14 8.45 -5.83 -5.88
N VAL A 15 8.52 -7.07 -5.37
CA VAL A 15 9.76 -7.68 -4.85
C VAL A 15 10.44 -8.63 -5.86
N SER A 16 10.00 -8.64 -7.11
CA SER A 16 10.55 -9.50 -8.15
C SER A 16 12.04 -9.21 -8.37
N GLY A 17 12.84 -10.25 -8.56
CA GLY A 17 14.28 -10.11 -8.78
C GLY A 17 15.13 -11.09 -7.98
N THR A 18 16.36 -10.66 -7.69
CA THR A 18 17.35 -11.44 -6.94
C THR A 18 17.83 -10.63 -5.75
N TRP A 19 17.86 -11.26 -4.57
CA TRP A 19 18.17 -10.61 -3.29
C TRP A 19 19.24 -11.41 -2.56
N LEU A 20 20.43 -10.84 -2.36
CA LEU A 20 21.45 -11.48 -1.53
C LEU A 20 21.03 -11.37 -0.07
N LEU A 21 21.32 -12.39 0.72
CA LEU A 21 20.95 -12.42 2.12
C LEU A 21 22.20 -12.61 2.98
N ASP A 22 22.23 -11.90 4.10
CA ASP A 22 23.19 -12.10 5.16
C ASP A 22 22.47 -12.66 6.38
N PHE A 23 22.81 -13.89 6.72
CA PHE A 23 22.50 -14.49 8.02
C PHE A 23 23.75 -14.33 8.87
N ASN A 24 23.63 -13.82 10.11
CA ASN A 24 24.65 -13.43 11.12
C ASN A 24 25.90 -14.34 11.33
N SER A 25 26.05 -15.38 10.52
CA SER A 25 27.17 -16.29 10.30
C SER A 25 28.01 -16.04 9.02
N GLY A 26 27.65 -15.08 8.14
CA GLY A 26 28.48 -14.70 6.98
C GLY A 26 27.72 -13.96 5.87
N ILE A 27 28.35 -12.91 5.35
CA ILE A 27 27.81 -12.04 4.29
C ILE A 27 27.63 -12.78 2.95
N ASP A 28 26.54 -12.44 2.24
CA ASP A 28 26.27 -12.84 0.85
C ASP A 28 26.38 -14.33 0.54
N ASN A 29 26.14 -15.19 1.53
CA ASN A 29 26.26 -16.64 1.37
C ASN A 29 24.92 -17.33 1.06
N ARG A 30 23.82 -16.56 1.03
CA ARG A 30 22.46 -17.00 0.68
C ARG A 30 21.84 -15.99 -0.28
N VAL A 31 20.90 -16.44 -1.09
CA VAL A 31 20.26 -15.59 -2.09
C VAL A 31 18.86 -16.10 -2.43
N PHE A 32 17.89 -15.18 -2.51
CA PHE A 32 16.65 -15.40 -3.24
C PHE A 32 16.90 -15.14 -4.72
N ARG A 33 16.60 -16.09 -5.59
CA ARG A 33 16.73 -15.96 -7.04
C ARG A 33 15.38 -16.10 -7.70
N ASN A 34 15.22 -15.39 -8.81
CA ASN A 34 14.05 -15.46 -9.66
C ASN A 34 12.77 -15.30 -8.83
N LEU A 35 12.75 -14.34 -7.89
CA LEU A 35 11.50 -13.94 -7.30
C LEU A 35 10.63 -13.34 -8.39
N ILE A 36 9.44 -13.89 -8.56
CA ILE A 36 8.42 -13.42 -9.49
C ILE A 36 7.17 -13.17 -8.66
N GLN A 37 6.73 -11.92 -8.66
CA GLN A 37 5.49 -11.49 -8.05
C GLN A 37 4.42 -11.26 -9.13
N ASP A 38 3.22 -11.79 -8.92
CA ASP A 38 2.06 -11.51 -9.78
C ASP A 38 1.26 -10.27 -9.31
N GLU A 39 0.21 -9.92 -10.05
CA GLU A 39 -0.61 -8.73 -9.81
C GLU A 39 -1.37 -8.81 -8.48
N GLU A 40 -1.68 -10.02 -8.01
CA GLU A 40 -2.32 -10.30 -6.73
C GLU A 40 -1.34 -10.33 -5.54
N GLY A 41 -0.05 -10.11 -5.81
CA GLY A 41 1.00 -10.05 -4.80
C GLY A 41 1.52 -11.42 -4.35
N LYS A 42 1.15 -12.52 -5.02
CA LYS A 42 1.73 -13.83 -4.76
C LYS A 42 3.14 -13.88 -5.36
N VAL A 43 4.05 -14.46 -4.60
CA VAL A 43 5.47 -14.53 -4.93
C VAL A 43 5.89 -15.98 -5.07
N THR A 44 6.68 -16.28 -6.09
CA THR A 44 7.38 -17.56 -6.25
C THR A 44 8.86 -17.31 -6.51
N GLY A 45 9.72 -18.27 -6.19
CA GLY A 45 11.12 -18.21 -6.57
C GLY A 45 11.95 -19.34 -5.98
N GLU A 46 13.25 -19.10 -5.85
CA GLU A 46 14.20 -20.12 -5.45
C GLU A 46 15.18 -19.61 -4.39
N PHE A 47 15.55 -20.49 -3.46
CA PHE A 47 16.57 -20.20 -2.47
C PHE A 47 17.88 -20.91 -2.87
N TYR A 48 19.00 -20.19 -2.84
CA TYR A 48 20.33 -20.75 -3.09
C TYR A 48 21.28 -20.41 -1.95
N TYR A 49 22.29 -21.24 -1.81
CA TYR A 49 23.38 -21.05 -0.86
C TYR A 49 24.74 -21.26 -1.51
N LEU A 50 25.74 -20.54 -1.03
CA LEU A 50 27.12 -20.68 -1.47
C LEU A 50 27.78 -21.86 -0.73
N SER A 51 28.40 -22.76 -1.48
CA SER A 51 29.18 -23.90 -0.99
C SER A 51 30.53 -23.95 -1.71
N GLY A 52 31.58 -23.45 -1.05
CA GLY A 52 32.85 -23.16 -1.70
C GLY A 52 32.67 -22.00 -2.70
N GLU A 53 33.00 -22.23 -3.96
CA GLU A 53 32.80 -21.26 -5.05
C GLU A 53 31.48 -21.45 -5.81
N ASN A 54 30.69 -22.48 -5.45
CA ASN A 54 29.50 -22.87 -6.21
C ASN A 54 28.22 -22.47 -5.50
N TRP A 55 27.28 -21.92 -6.27
CA TRP A 55 25.91 -21.69 -5.82
C TRP A 55 25.09 -22.95 -6.01
N LEU A 56 24.58 -23.50 -4.92
CA LEU A 56 23.74 -24.70 -4.92
C LEU A 56 22.29 -24.32 -4.61
N LYS A 57 21.36 -24.95 -5.31
CA LYS A 57 19.93 -24.79 -5.04
C LYS A 57 19.64 -25.39 -3.66
N GLY A 58 19.05 -24.57 -2.79
CA GLY A 58 18.63 -24.95 -1.46
C GLY A 58 17.17 -25.39 -1.41
N GLY A 59 16.30 -24.77 -2.20
CA GLY A 59 14.87 -25.11 -2.25
C GLY A 59 14.04 -24.14 -3.08
N THR A 60 12.73 -24.28 -3.02
CA THR A 60 11.74 -23.38 -3.63
C THR A 60 11.18 -22.40 -2.61
N LEU A 61 10.63 -21.30 -3.11
CA LEU A 61 9.98 -20.26 -2.32
C LEU A 61 8.59 -20.01 -2.89
N VAL A 62 7.57 -19.99 -2.04
CA VAL A 62 6.19 -19.63 -2.40
C VAL A 62 5.59 -18.79 -1.27
N GLY A 63 4.98 -17.67 -1.61
CA GLY A 63 4.31 -16.86 -0.60
C GLY A 63 3.65 -15.63 -1.21
N ASN A 64 3.67 -14.52 -0.50
CA ASN A 64 2.94 -13.32 -0.89
C ASN A 64 3.46 -12.05 -0.19
N VAL A 65 3.16 -10.91 -0.81
CA VAL A 65 3.32 -9.57 -0.24
C VAL A 65 1.95 -9.08 0.23
N VAL A 66 1.88 -8.59 1.47
CA VAL A 66 0.69 -7.91 2.03
C VAL A 66 1.14 -6.67 2.78
N GLY A 67 0.73 -5.48 2.31
CA GLY A 67 1.29 -4.22 2.79
C GLY A 67 2.80 -4.24 2.68
N ASP A 68 3.50 -3.88 3.75
CA ASP A 68 4.97 -3.82 3.81
C ASP A 68 5.64 -5.15 4.21
N VAL A 69 4.92 -6.28 4.13
CA VAL A 69 5.42 -7.58 4.59
C VAL A 69 5.47 -8.59 3.46
N LEU A 70 6.65 -9.17 3.23
CA LEU A 70 6.84 -10.35 2.40
C LEU A 70 6.86 -11.59 3.30
N THR A 71 6.01 -12.56 3.01
CA THR A 71 6.09 -13.92 3.60
C THR A 71 6.45 -14.91 2.51
N LEU A 72 7.42 -15.79 2.74
CA LEU A 72 7.80 -16.86 1.82
C LEU A 72 7.94 -18.18 2.56
N HIS A 73 7.16 -19.17 2.16
CA HIS A 73 7.37 -20.55 2.54
C HIS A 73 8.51 -21.14 1.72
N TYR A 74 9.51 -21.66 2.42
CA TYR A 74 10.67 -22.35 1.90
C TYR A 74 10.50 -23.85 2.03
N ASP A 75 10.72 -24.56 0.92
CA ASP A 75 10.62 -26.02 0.86
C ASP A 75 11.84 -26.62 0.14
N ARG A 76 12.45 -27.62 0.76
CA ARG A 76 13.63 -28.34 0.26
C ARG A 76 13.29 -29.72 -0.34
N ALA A 77 12.00 -30.05 -0.43
CA ALA A 77 11.56 -31.27 -1.08
C ALA A 77 11.98 -31.34 -2.56
N PRO A 78 12.19 -32.56 -3.11
CA PRO A 78 12.11 -33.86 -2.44
C PRO A 78 13.41 -34.26 -1.73
N ASP A 79 14.48 -33.47 -1.87
CA ASP A 79 15.82 -33.87 -1.44
C ASP A 79 15.92 -33.98 0.09
N PHE A 80 15.15 -33.15 0.81
CA PHE A 80 15.07 -33.18 2.28
C PHE A 80 13.66 -32.81 2.75
N ASP A 81 13.22 -33.45 3.83
CA ASP A 81 12.03 -33.05 4.58
C ASP A 81 12.41 -31.89 5.53
N TYR A 82 12.60 -30.71 4.95
CA TYR A 82 12.97 -29.50 5.69
C TYR A 82 12.30 -28.29 5.05
N THR A 83 11.43 -27.65 5.81
CA THR A 83 10.74 -26.42 5.42
C THR A 83 11.03 -25.29 6.39
N GLY A 84 10.59 -24.09 6.06
CA GLY A 84 10.56 -22.95 6.96
C GLY A 84 9.87 -21.74 6.33
N ASP A 85 9.68 -20.69 7.11
CA ASP A 85 9.01 -19.47 6.66
C ASP A 85 9.93 -18.27 6.85
N PHE A 86 10.13 -17.52 5.77
CA PHE A 86 10.75 -16.21 5.79
C PHE A 86 9.66 -15.16 5.96
N ILE A 87 9.87 -14.23 6.89
CA ILE A 87 9.07 -13.03 7.05
C ILE A 87 10.02 -11.85 6.93
N ALA A 88 9.74 -10.93 6.02
CA ALA A 88 10.55 -9.75 5.75
C ALA A 88 9.73 -8.46 5.79
N THR A 89 10.39 -7.36 6.15
CA THR A 89 9.84 -6.01 5.97
C THR A 89 10.37 -5.39 4.67
N ILE A 90 9.46 -4.80 3.91
CA ILE A 90 9.71 -4.03 2.69
C ILE A 90 9.70 -2.56 3.05
N THR A 91 10.65 -1.79 2.52
CA THR A 91 10.67 -0.34 2.64
C THR A 91 10.92 0.30 1.27
N THR A 92 10.96 1.63 1.23
CA THR A 92 11.33 2.40 0.03
C THR A 92 12.73 2.08 -0.49
N THR A 93 13.57 1.44 0.33
CA THR A 93 14.90 0.95 -0.06
C THR A 93 14.91 -0.56 -0.30
N GLY A 94 13.78 -1.19 -0.62
CA GLY A 94 13.68 -2.62 -0.93
C GLY A 94 13.44 -3.51 0.29
N LEU A 95 13.68 -4.82 0.13
CA LEU A 95 13.67 -5.76 1.25
C LEU A 95 14.76 -5.38 2.24
N THR A 96 14.43 -5.33 3.53
CA THR A 96 15.39 -5.01 4.59
C THR A 96 15.91 -6.26 5.31
N GLY A 97 15.09 -7.30 5.39
CA GLY A 97 15.37 -8.50 6.16
C GLY A 97 14.21 -8.90 7.06
N GLY A 98 14.47 -9.88 7.92
CA GLY A 98 13.56 -10.28 8.98
C GLY A 98 13.94 -11.60 9.61
N ILE A 99 12.95 -12.46 9.83
CA ILE A 99 13.11 -13.73 10.54
C ILE A 99 12.88 -14.89 9.56
N PHE A 100 13.70 -15.91 9.64
CA PHE A 100 13.45 -17.23 9.09
C PHE A 100 13.17 -18.18 10.24
N THR A 101 12.03 -18.87 10.20
CA THR A 101 11.63 -19.89 11.18
C THR A 101 11.60 -21.24 10.48
N ASP A 102 12.42 -22.19 10.92
CA ASP A 102 12.41 -23.52 10.31
C ASP A 102 11.33 -24.46 10.87
N SER A 103 11.15 -25.59 10.20
CA SER A 103 10.28 -26.71 10.59
C SER A 103 10.54 -27.30 11.98
N HIS A 104 11.66 -26.95 12.61
CA HIS A 104 12.03 -27.36 13.96
C HIS A 104 11.86 -26.21 14.98
N ASN A 105 11.22 -25.10 14.56
CA ASN A 105 11.00 -23.87 15.33
C ASN A 105 12.28 -23.13 15.72
N ASN A 106 13.36 -23.28 14.97
CA ASN A 106 14.55 -22.44 15.13
C ASN A 106 14.37 -21.14 14.37
N ASN A 107 14.67 -20.02 15.02
CA ASN A 107 14.58 -18.69 14.41
C ASN A 107 15.98 -18.16 14.09
N LEU A 108 16.15 -17.68 12.87
CA LEU A 108 17.34 -17.01 12.40
C LEU A 108 16.99 -15.62 11.89
N ILE A 109 17.82 -14.62 12.22
CA ILE A 109 17.70 -13.27 11.68
C ILE A 109 18.52 -13.19 10.40
N TRP A 110 17.94 -12.55 9.38
CA TRP A 110 18.61 -12.29 8.11
C TRP A 110 18.35 -10.86 7.65
N THR A 111 19.26 -10.32 6.86
CA THR A 111 19.13 -9.04 6.16
C THR A 111 19.25 -9.25 4.66
N ALA A 112 18.61 -8.40 3.86
CA ALA A 112 18.85 -8.39 2.41
C ALA A 112 19.96 -7.39 2.07
N MET A 113 20.92 -7.81 1.26
CA MET A 113 22.03 -7.01 0.77
C MET A 113 21.96 -6.89 -0.76
N GLY A 114 22.28 -5.71 -1.28
CA GLY A 114 22.18 -5.41 -2.71
C GLY A 114 20.74 -5.15 -3.12
N VAL A 115 20.44 -3.90 -3.46
CA VAL A 115 19.07 -3.45 -3.66
C VAL A 115 18.78 -3.39 -5.15
N GLU A 116 18.06 -4.39 -5.67
CA GLU A 116 17.06 -4.06 -6.67
C GLU A 116 15.99 -3.24 -5.94
N PRO A 117 15.71 -1.98 -6.32
CA PRO A 117 14.68 -1.22 -5.64
C PRO A 117 13.36 -1.98 -5.75
N ALA A 118 12.68 -2.21 -4.61
CA ALA A 118 11.30 -2.65 -4.70
C ALA A 118 10.52 -1.54 -5.42
N ILE A 119 9.97 -1.86 -6.58
CA ILE A 119 9.20 -0.88 -7.35
C ILE A 119 7.85 -0.76 -6.65
N TYR A 120 7.53 0.44 -6.20
CA TYR A 120 6.20 0.72 -5.67
C TYR A 120 5.26 1.00 -6.83
N ASN A 121 4.05 0.47 -6.74
CA ASN A 121 2.93 1.08 -7.43
C ASN A 121 2.40 2.15 -6.50
N THR A 122 2.45 3.41 -6.94
CA THR A 122 1.77 4.50 -6.24
C THR A 122 0.48 4.85 -6.92
N CYS A 123 -0.48 5.22 -6.09
CA CYS A 123 -1.68 5.86 -6.52
C CYS A 123 -1.66 7.30 -6.00
N SER A 124 -2.04 8.22 -6.88
CA SER A 124 -2.24 9.60 -6.53
C SER A 124 -3.73 9.87 -6.35
N TRP A 125 -4.02 10.77 -5.43
CA TRP A 125 -5.35 11.28 -5.23
C TRP A 125 -5.33 12.80 -5.12
N ASN A 126 -6.40 13.42 -5.61
CA ASN A 126 -6.69 14.81 -5.30
C ASN A 126 -8.14 14.96 -4.84
N TYR A 127 -8.30 15.78 -3.82
CA TYR A 127 -9.58 16.08 -3.22
C TYR A 127 -9.78 17.59 -3.18
N PHE A 128 -10.91 18.04 -3.71
CA PHE A 128 -11.29 19.44 -3.73
C PHE A 128 -12.67 19.62 -3.14
N VAL A 129 -12.77 20.48 -2.12
CA VAL A 129 -14.03 20.81 -1.48
C VAL A 129 -14.24 22.31 -1.42
N LYS A 130 -15.47 22.73 -1.71
CA LYS A 130 -15.95 24.08 -1.44
C LYS A 130 -16.98 24.02 -0.34
N ILE A 131 -16.82 24.90 0.64
CA ILE A 131 -17.75 25.06 1.75
C ILE A 131 -18.23 26.49 1.84
N VAL A 132 -19.44 26.66 2.38
CA VAL A 132 -20.02 27.95 2.70
C VAL A 132 -20.59 27.91 4.12
N ALA A 133 -20.61 29.05 4.79
CA ALA A 133 -21.46 29.21 5.96
C ALA A 133 -22.93 29.27 5.51
N ALA A 134 -23.80 28.50 6.14
CA ALA A 134 -25.21 28.54 5.93
C ALA A 134 -25.74 29.93 6.31
N PRO A 135 -26.60 30.54 5.48
CA PRO A 135 -27.30 31.77 5.83
C PRO A 135 -28.03 31.64 7.18
N SER A 136 -28.18 32.74 7.91
CA SER A 136 -28.81 32.75 9.23
C SER A 136 -30.28 32.32 9.24
N ASP A 137 -30.96 32.38 8.10
CA ASP A 137 -32.35 31.97 7.89
C ASP A 137 -32.48 30.58 7.27
N ALA A 138 -31.35 29.92 6.97
CA ALA A 138 -31.32 28.55 6.51
C ALA A 138 -31.72 27.58 7.62
N LYS A 139 -32.32 26.45 7.23
CA LYS A 139 -32.75 25.40 8.14
C LYS A 139 -32.00 24.11 7.86
N LEU A 140 -31.56 23.45 8.94
CA LEU A 140 -30.97 22.13 8.86
C LEU A 140 -32.08 21.08 8.85
N GLU A 141 -32.25 20.39 7.73
CA GLU A 141 -33.27 19.36 7.56
C GLU A 141 -32.65 18.09 6.97
N GLY A 142 -32.78 16.96 7.66
CA GLY A 142 -32.28 15.67 7.15
C GLY A 142 -30.77 15.62 6.91
N GLY A 143 -29.98 16.45 7.60
CA GLY A 143 -28.54 16.55 7.41
C GLY A 143 -28.10 17.53 6.32
N TYR A 144 -29.03 18.23 5.69
CA TYR A 144 -28.74 19.24 4.65
C TYR A 144 -29.18 20.62 5.11
N TRP A 145 -28.34 21.61 4.86
CA TRP A 145 -28.73 23.01 4.96
C TRP A 145 -29.64 23.34 3.78
N LYS A 146 -30.78 23.96 4.08
CA LYS A 146 -31.73 24.46 3.08
C LYS A 146 -31.99 25.94 3.27
N SER A 147 -32.15 26.68 2.18
CA SER A 147 -32.52 28.10 2.21
C SER A 147 -33.90 28.31 2.85
N SER A 148 -34.24 29.57 3.14
CA SER A 148 -35.59 29.96 3.59
C SER A 148 -36.70 29.49 2.64
N ASP A 149 -36.37 29.37 1.35
CA ASP A 149 -37.26 28.94 0.27
C ASP A 149 -37.32 27.40 0.12
N GLY A 150 -36.56 26.68 0.96
CA GLY A 150 -36.50 25.22 0.98
C GLY A 150 -35.51 24.61 -0.02
N GLU A 151 -34.70 25.42 -0.70
CA GLU A 151 -33.72 24.93 -1.67
C GLU A 151 -32.47 24.38 -0.97
N GLU A 152 -31.93 23.25 -1.45
CA GLU A 152 -30.76 22.62 -0.85
C GLU A 152 -29.47 23.41 -1.10
N ILE A 153 -28.86 23.89 -0.01
CA ILE A 153 -27.54 24.51 -0.01
C ILE A 153 -26.48 23.42 -0.10
N GLY A 154 -26.58 22.42 0.76
CA GLY A 154 -25.78 21.21 0.71
C GLY A 154 -25.62 20.51 2.06
N PRO A 155 -24.92 19.38 2.10
CA PRO A 155 -24.81 18.58 3.31
C PRO A 155 -24.07 19.36 4.40
N ALA A 156 -24.60 19.27 5.62
CA ALA A 156 -24.01 19.87 6.80
C ALA A 156 -22.76 19.09 7.22
N ILE A 157 -21.70 19.82 7.53
CA ILE A 157 -20.46 19.23 8.02
C ILE A 157 -20.29 19.53 9.52
N TRP A 158 -19.84 20.72 9.88
CA TRP A 158 -19.57 21.14 11.25
C TRP A 158 -20.10 22.55 11.48
N GLY A 159 -20.77 22.74 12.61
CA GLY A 159 -21.41 24.02 12.95
C GLY A 159 -22.35 24.49 11.84
N GLU A 160 -22.11 25.72 11.38
CA GLU A 160 -22.93 26.39 10.36
C GLU A 160 -22.39 26.17 8.94
N PHE A 161 -21.51 25.19 8.68
CA PHE A 161 -20.93 25.01 7.35
C PHE A 161 -21.64 23.92 6.53
N ALA A 162 -21.78 24.18 5.22
CA ALA A 162 -22.31 23.28 4.21
C ALA A 162 -21.28 23.04 3.09
N ILE A 163 -21.20 21.83 2.56
CA ILE A 163 -20.45 21.55 1.31
C ILE A 163 -21.30 21.99 0.13
N ILE A 164 -20.75 22.79 -0.79
CA ILE A 164 -21.43 23.23 -2.02
C ILE A 164 -20.83 22.61 -3.28
N GLN A 165 -19.63 22.04 -3.18
CA GLN A 165 -18.99 21.27 -4.24
C GLN A 165 -17.94 20.34 -3.64
N GLU A 166 -17.89 19.12 -4.14
CA GLU A 166 -16.92 18.10 -3.75
C GLU A 166 -16.48 17.33 -5.00
N VAL A 167 -15.17 17.24 -5.20
CA VAL A 167 -14.53 16.52 -6.31
C VAL A 167 -13.45 15.63 -5.72
N SER A 168 -13.47 14.35 -6.06
CA SER A 168 -12.45 13.37 -5.69
C SER A 168 -11.95 12.70 -6.96
N ASN A 169 -10.64 12.68 -7.18
CA ASN A 169 -10.06 11.72 -8.11
C ASN A 169 -9.03 10.93 -7.32
N ASP A 170 -9.35 9.67 -7.03
CA ASP A 170 -8.53 8.77 -6.26
C ASP A 170 -8.39 7.46 -7.02
N THR A 171 -7.18 7.20 -7.49
CA THR A 171 -6.87 5.99 -8.26
C THR A 171 -6.84 4.72 -7.39
N CYS A 172 -6.70 4.84 -6.06
CA CYS A 172 -6.76 3.72 -5.12
C CYS A 172 -8.19 3.16 -5.02
N THR A 173 -9.15 4.04 -4.75
CA THR A 173 -10.55 3.68 -4.48
C THR A 173 -11.40 3.64 -5.75
N GLY A 174 -10.87 4.19 -6.85
CA GLY A 174 -11.56 4.28 -8.13
C GLY A 174 -12.48 5.50 -8.25
N ASP A 175 -12.46 6.40 -7.25
CA ASP A 175 -13.23 7.64 -7.30
C ASP A 175 -12.73 8.53 -8.44
N HIS A 176 -13.67 9.08 -9.22
CA HIS A 176 -13.33 9.95 -10.33
C HIS A 176 -14.38 11.04 -10.54
N GLY A 177 -13.96 12.28 -10.34
CA GLY A 177 -14.71 13.48 -10.69
C GLY A 177 -15.61 14.00 -9.57
N LEU A 178 -16.76 14.52 -9.97
CA LEU A 178 -17.64 15.31 -9.12
C LEU A 178 -18.48 14.38 -8.22
N LEU A 179 -18.23 14.41 -6.91
CA LEU A 179 -19.02 13.68 -5.92
C LEU A 179 -20.29 14.46 -5.53
N TYR A 180 -20.16 15.77 -5.36
CA TYR A 180 -21.28 16.63 -4.99
C TYR A 180 -21.22 17.99 -5.66
N LYS A 181 -22.38 18.53 -6.03
CA LYS A 181 -22.54 19.90 -6.48
C LYS A 181 -23.91 20.43 -6.09
N SER A 182 -23.91 21.49 -5.30
CA SER A 182 -25.12 22.21 -4.92
C SER A 182 -25.82 22.77 -6.16
N LEU A 183 -27.15 22.64 -6.19
CA LEU A 183 -28.00 23.23 -7.22
C LEU A 183 -28.10 24.74 -7.06
N VAL A 184 -28.01 25.24 -5.82
CA VAL A 184 -28.40 26.61 -5.48
C VAL A 184 -27.30 27.61 -5.83
N ARG A 185 -26.01 27.29 -5.63
CA ARG A 185 -24.82 28.01 -6.17
C ARG A 185 -23.51 27.31 -5.78
N ALA A 186 -22.81 26.68 -6.73
CA ALA A 186 -21.45 26.13 -6.53
C ALA A 186 -20.29 27.06 -6.95
N GLY A 187 -20.61 28.31 -7.34
CA GLY A 187 -19.65 29.32 -7.78
C GLY A 187 -18.87 29.97 -6.63
N LEU A 188 -17.72 30.60 -6.93
CA LEU A 188 -16.99 31.43 -5.97
C LEU A 188 -17.62 32.84 -5.92
N GLY A 189 -18.23 33.19 -4.79
CA GLY A 189 -18.88 34.49 -4.55
C GLY A 189 -20.41 34.46 -4.62
N ASN A 190 -21.06 35.34 -3.84
CA ASN A 190 -22.52 35.49 -3.64
C ASN A 190 -23.22 34.41 -2.80
N TRP A 191 -22.77 34.24 -1.56
CA TRP A 191 -23.56 33.69 -0.47
C TRP A 191 -23.69 34.73 0.64
#